data_AF-A0AAW4VVD1-F1
#
_entry.id   AF-A0AAW4VVD1-F1
#
_cell.length_a   1.000
_cell.length_b   1.000
_cell.length_c   1.000
_cell.angle_alpha   90.00
_cell.angle_beta   90.00
_cell.angle_gamma   90.00
#
_symmetry.space_group_name_H-M   'P 1'
#
loop_
_entity.id
_entity.type
_entity.pdbx_description
1 polymer ?
#
loop_
_entity_poly.entity_id
_entity_poly.type
_entity_poly.pdbx_seq_one_letter_code
_entity_poly.pdbx_strand_id
1 'polypeptide(L)' 'FSNQIHDTMIRRVGKEDCGKVMTGMDGLVTDVPGVPLYTGYADCVPLFFFDPVKKVAALAHSGWKGTVGRIGEKMVKQMK' A
#
# COMPACT_ATOMS: atom_id res chain seq x y z
N PHE A 1 -7.40 5.47 4.55
CA PHE A 1 -6.40 5.26 5.61
C PHE A 1 -6.12 3.78 5.77
N SER A 2 -4.87 3.32 5.76
CA SER A 2 -4.50 1.94 6.06
C SER A 2 -4.48 1.71 7.57
N ASN A 3 -5.14 0.65 8.07
CA ASN A 3 -5.07 0.20 9.46
C ASN A 3 -4.20 -1.06 9.51
N GLN A 4 -2.90 -0.82 9.65
CA GLN A 4 -1.80 -1.78 9.45
C GLN A 4 -1.75 -2.81 10.58
N ILE A 5 -1.58 -4.09 10.25
CA ILE A 5 -1.51 -5.18 11.24
C ILE A 5 -0.20 -5.98 11.14
N HIS A 6 0.79 -5.45 10.43
CA HIS A 6 2.09 -6.07 10.15
C HIS A 6 1.98 -7.36 9.33
N ASP A 7 0.95 -7.45 8.47
CA ASP A 7 0.80 -8.52 7.50
C ASP A 7 1.23 -8.01 6.10
N THR A 8 0.76 -8.68 5.07
CA THR A 8 1.16 -8.53 3.68
C THR A 8 -0.04 -8.31 2.76
N MET A 9 -1.19 -7.99 3.36
CA MET A 9 -2.44 -7.73 2.65
C MET A 9 -2.39 -6.35 1.99
N ILE A 10 -2.74 -6.32 0.71
CA ILE A 10 -2.68 -5.13 -0.14
C ILE A 10 -4.05 -4.92 -0.77
N ARG A 11 -4.51 -3.67 -0.78
CA ARG A 11 -5.79 -3.29 -1.39
C ARG A 11 -5.63 -2.25 -2.48
N ARG A 12 -6.29 -2.48 -3.61
CA ARG A 12 -6.51 -1.44 -4.62
C ARG A 12 -7.63 -0.51 -4.15
N VAL A 13 -7.40 0.79 -4.23
CA VAL A 13 -8.34 1.81 -3.72
C VAL A 13 -8.70 2.85 -4.78
N GLY A 14 -9.94 3.32 -4.71
CA GLY A 14 -10.50 4.34 -5.60
C GLY A 14 -11.03 5.57 -4.85
N LYS A 15 -11.74 6.45 -5.57
CA LYS A 15 -12.32 7.68 -4.99
C LYS A 15 -13.38 7.36 -3.93
N GLU A 16 -14.09 6.26 -4.09
CA GLU A 16 -15.09 5.74 -3.18
C GLU A 16 -14.49 5.29 -1.83
N ASP A 17 -13.18 5.07 -1.77
CA ASP A 17 -12.47 4.69 -0.54
C ASP A 17 -11.90 5.90 0.21
N CYS A 18 -11.93 7.10 -0.38
CA CYS A 18 -11.48 8.32 0.28
C CYS A 18 -12.26 8.57 1.58
N GLY A 19 -11.53 8.86 2.65
CA GLY A 19 -12.09 9.03 4.00
C GLY A 19 -12.37 7.73 4.76
N LYS A 20 -12.28 6.55 4.12
CA LYS A 20 -12.52 5.26 4.76
C LYS A 20 -11.25 4.64 5.35
N VAL A 21 -11.45 3.76 6.32
CA VAL A 21 -10.40 2.93 6.93
C VAL A 21 -10.33 1.58 6.22
N MET A 22 -9.13 1.22 5.75
CA MET A 22 -8.82 -0.05 5.13
C MET A 22 -8.26 -0.99 6.20
N THR A 23 -9.16 -1.71 6.87
CA THR A 23 -8.84 -2.61 7.99
C THR A 23 -7.94 -3.76 7.55
N GLY A 24 -6.85 -3.98 8.28
CA GLY A 24 -5.93 -5.10 8.07
C GLY A 24 -5.11 -5.02 6.80
N MET A 25 -5.07 -3.85 6.15
CA MET A 25 -4.30 -3.64 4.93
C MET A 25 -2.98 -2.98 5.29
N ASP A 26 -1.86 -3.62 4.97
CA ASP A 26 -0.51 -3.08 5.15
C ASP A 26 0.02 -2.46 3.86
N GLY A 27 -0.68 -2.59 2.73
CA GLY A 27 -0.38 -1.87 1.50
C GLY A 27 -1.61 -1.38 0.77
N LEU A 28 -1.44 -0.26 0.05
CA LEU A 28 -2.47 0.33 -0.79
C LEU A 28 -1.89 0.62 -2.19
N VAL A 29 -2.68 0.42 -3.24
CA VAL A 29 -2.32 0.72 -4.63
C VAL A 29 -3.46 1.45 -5.33
N THR A 30 -3.14 2.41 -6.21
CA THR A 30 -4.14 3.09 -7.04
C THR A 30 -3.55 3.55 -8.36
N ASP A 31 -4.37 3.51 -9.39
CA ASP A 31 -4.18 4.10 -10.72
C ASP A 31 -5.12 5.28 -10.97
N VAL A 32 -5.86 5.70 -9.93
CA VAL A 32 -6.85 6.78 -10.04
C VAL A 32 -6.23 8.11 -9.61
N PRO A 33 -6.06 9.09 -10.52
CA PRO A 33 -5.53 10.40 -10.16
C PRO A 33 -6.38 11.10 -9.11
N GLY A 34 -5.71 11.76 -8.17
CA GLY A 34 -6.35 12.51 -7.08
C GLY A 34 -6.79 11.65 -5.89
N VAL A 35 -6.50 10.34 -5.88
CA VAL A 35 -6.70 9.47 -4.70
C VAL A 35 -5.42 9.46 -3.85
N PRO A 36 -5.43 10.07 -2.64
CA PRO A 36 -4.27 10.03 -1.76
C PRO A 36 -4.12 8.65 -1.10
N LEU A 37 -2.90 8.14 -1.08
CA LEU A 37 -2.55 6.93 -0.31
C LEU A 37 -1.98 7.34 1.05
N TYR A 38 -2.32 6.56 2.10
CA TYR A 38 -1.83 6.80 3.46
C TYR A 38 -1.51 5.49 4.18
N THR A 39 -0.31 5.43 4.74
CA THR A 39 0.22 4.39 5.64
C THR A 39 1.02 5.09 6.75
N GLY A 40 0.90 4.67 8.01
CA GLY A 40 1.61 5.26 9.15
C GLY A 40 2.94 4.56 9.48
N TYR A 41 3.87 5.28 10.10
CA TYR A 41 5.19 4.73 10.42
C TYR A 41 5.75 5.31 11.71
N ALA A 42 6.40 4.44 12.48
CA ALA A 42 7.41 4.74 13.48
C ALA A 42 8.34 3.52 13.48
N ASP A 43 9.57 3.71 13.01
CA ASP A 43 10.61 2.67 12.79
C ASP A 43 10.40 1.70 11.61
N CYS A 44 9.20 1.15 11.38
CA CYS A 44 8.98 0.24 10.24
C CYS A 44 9.31 0.92 8.89
N VAL A 45 9.78 0.14 7.90
CA VAL A 45 10.29 0.70 6.64
C VAL A 45 9.12 1.09 5.73
N PRO A 46 9.04 2.36 5.27
CA PRO A 46 8.05 2.77 4.30
C PRO A 46 8.51 2.43 2.88
N LEU A 47 7.69 1.70 2.14
CA LEU A 47 7.95 1.39 0.74
C LEU A 47 7.03 2.22 -0.16
N PHE A 48 7.62 3.05 -1.02
CA PHE A 48 6.92 3.87 -2.00
C PHE A 48 7.20 3.31 -3.40
N PHE A 49 6.14 3.13 -4.19
CA PHE A 49 6.24 2.63 -5.55
C PHE A 49 5.51 3.55 -6.52
N PHE A 50 6.08 3.70 -7.71
CA PHE A 50 5.45 4.41 -8.80
C PHE A 50 5.82 3.77 -10.14
N ASP A 51 4.84 3.42 -10.94
CA ASP A 51 5.00 3.06 -12.36
C ASP A 51 4.63 4.28 -13.21
N PRO A 52 5.58 4.95 -13.87
CA PRO A 52 5.31 6.16 -14.66
C PRO A 52 4.60 5.87 -15.99
N VAL A 53 4.66 4.64 -16.51
CA VAL A 53 4.04 4.25 -17.77
C VAL A 53 2.56 3.94 -17.53
N LYS A 54 2.28 3.10 -16.53
CA LYS A 54 0.90 2.75 -16.14
C LYS A 54 0.21 3.78 -15.26
N LYS A 55 0.97 4.74 -14.72
CA LYS A 55 0.51 5.77 -13.78
C LYS A 55 -0.11 5.18 -12.51
N VAL A 56 0.53 4.13 -11.98
CA VAL A 56 0.12 3.45 -10.74
C VAL A 56 1.02 3.92 -9.61
N ALA A 57 0.45 4.38 -8.50
CA ALA A 57 1.14 4.66 -7.26
C ALA A 57 0.78 3.63 -6.20
N ALA A 58 1.74 3.27 -5.34
CA ALA A 58 1.48 2.37 -4.23
C ALA A 58 2.34 2.66 -3.00
N LEU A 59 1.81 2.34 -1.82
CA LEU A 59 2.49 2.43 -0.53
C LEU A 59 2.40 1.09 0.19
N ALA A 60 3.47 0.64 0.84
CA ALA A 60 3.45 -0.54 1.69
C ALA A 60 4.23 -0.32 3.00
N HIS A 61 3.61 -0.77 4.08
CA HIS A 61 4.20 -0.83 5.41
C HIS A 61 5.01 -2.10 5.59
N SER A 62 6.33 -1.98 5.66
CA SER A 62 7.24 -3.12 5.77
C SER A 62 7.91 -3.16 7.14
N GLY A 63 7.16 -3.63 8.14
CA GLY A 63 7.77 -4.16 9.36
C GLY A 63 8.49 -5.48 9.10
N TRP A 64 9.20 -6.01 10.10
CA TRP A 64 9.99 -7.24 9.92
C TRP A 64 9.15 -8.43 9.39
N LYS A 65 7.91 -8.60 9.86
CA LYS A 65 6.97 -9.63 9.39
C LYS A 65 6.61 -9.43 7.92
N GLY A 66 6.30 -8.20 7.52
CA GLY A 66 5.99 -7.85 6.13
C GLY A 66 7.17 -8.09 5.19
N THR A 67 8.39 -7.77 5.64
CA THR A 67 9.64 -8.01 4.91
C THR A 67 9.86 -9.51 4.68
N VAL A 68 9.80 -10.33 5.73
CA VAL A 68 9.90 -11.81 5.62
C VAL A 68 8.77 -12.37 4.74
N GLY A 69 7.58 -11.81 4.84
CA GLY A 69 6.41 -12.15 4.03
C GLY A 69 6.42 -11.60 2.59
N ARG A 70 7.53 -10.96 2.18
CA ARG A 70 7.79 -10.43 0.83
C ARG A 70 6.75 -9.41 0.35
N ILE A 71 6.34 -8.48 1.24
CA ILE A 71 5.33 -7.46 0.89
C ILE A 71 5.74 -6.61 -0.32
N GLY A 72 7.03 -6.30 -0.49
CA GLY A 72 7.52 -5.55 -1.65
C GLY A 72 7.28 -6.27 -2.98
N GLU A 73 7.55 -7.58 -3.05
CA GLU A 73 7.26 -8.37 -4.26
C GLU A 73 5.75 -8.46 -4.51
N LYS A 74 4.97 -8.70 -3.46
CA LYS A 74 3.51 -8.74 -3.55
C LYS A 74 2.95 -7.42 -4.07
N MET A 75 3.52 -6.29 -3.66
CA MET A 75 3.12 -4.96 -4.15
C MET A 75 3.38 -4.81 -5.63
N VAL A 76 4.60 -5.10 -6.10
CA VAL A 76 4.93 -5.01 -7.54
C VAL A 76 4.00 -5.89 -8.39
N LYS A 77 3.60 -7.07 -7.88
CA LYS A 77 2.62 -7.93 -8.56
C LYS A 77 1.21 -7.31 -8.65
N GLN A 78 0.81 -6.47 -7.69
CA GLN A 78 -0.48 -5.77 -7.66
C GLN A 78 -0.52 -4.51 -8.52
N MET A 79 0.64 -3.96 -8.88
CA MET A 79 0.78 -2.78 -9.76
C MET A 79 0.64 -3.11 -11.25
N LYS A 80 0.18 -4.32 -11.59
CA LYS A 80 -0.06 -4.70 -12.99
C LYS A 80 -1.24 -3.96 -13.60
#